data_AF-A0A4Q6AKM5-F1
#
_entry.id   AF-A0A4Q6AKM5-F1
#
_cell.length_a   1.000
_cell.length_b   1.000
_cell.length_c   1.000
_cell.angle_alpha   90.00
_cell.angle_beta   90.00
_cell.angle_gamma   90.00
#
_symmetry.space_group_name_H-M   'P 1'
#
loop_
_entity.id
_entity.type
_entity.pdbx_description
1 polymer ?
#
loop_
_entity_poly.entity_id
_entity_poly.type
_entity_poly.pdbx_seq_one_letter_code
_entity_poly.pdbx_strand_id
1 'polypeptide(L)'
;TFNRLTIDGSGVKTISGNVVVNGVLSFADGMLATGANNLTLGASANITGAGAASFIITGNTGSVKKLGLGNGGSTGDFVFPVGVAASSYTPATVSNTGTMDNFTLRLLDNVYSAYAGNTPNGTAITSMVVNRTWFVEEDVQGGSNVTLTLQWNAGEETPLFVRGMSYVAHNTGTAWLAGPTANASAGSETASYTRTWAGITYFSPFGVGSTGSALPVKLISFKGYPQGNGNKLEWTASLEQLQRYEVERSGSQAGFVRIGEVRALGGTATLSYNWVDASPLSGANFYRLRMIHPDGKATYSDVVSINRGTGVPTVAVYPTPVAGRALSLQLTNLEKGAYMLRLYNGAGQSVFTRTLQHNGGSSLEPLPLPATLARGAYTLQLTKGDQRFTNSIIIQ
;
A
#
# COMPACT_ATOMS: atom_id res chain seq x y z
N THR A 1 -30.81 -30.44 27.78
CA THR A 1 -30.12 -29.66 28.84
C THR A 1 -29.21 -30.58 29.61
N PHE A 2 -28.00 -30.13 29.92
CA PHE A 2 -27.00 -30.88 30.67
C PHE A 2 -26.48 -30.02 31.83
N ASN A 3 -26.18 -30.64 32.97
CA ASN A 3 -25.40 -29.97 34.01
C ASN A 3 -23.90 -30.04 33.70
N ARG A 4 -23.44 -31.20 33.21
CA ARG A 4 -22.07 -31.42 32.74
C ARG A 4 -22.13 -32.10 31.38
N LEU A 5 -21.34 -31.60 30.44
CA LEU A 5 -21.19 -32.18 29.09
C LEU A 5 -19.70 -32.33 28.80
N THR A 6 -19.27 -33.55 28.50
CA THR A 6 -17.88 -33.85 28.11
C THR A 6 -17.82 -34.19 26.64
N ILE A 7 -16.92 -33.55 25.91
CA ILE A 7 -16.59 -33.85 24.52
C ILE A 7 -15.31 -34.70 24.55
N ASP A 8 -15.40 -35.91 24.01
CA ASP A 8 -14.32 -36.90 24.04
C ASP A 8 -14.22 -37.65 22.70
N GLY A 9 -13.10 -38.35 22.50
CA GLY A 9 -12.66 -38.98 21.27
C GLY A 9 -12.17 -37.97 20.22
N SER A 10 -11.43 -38.42 19.21
CA SER A 10 -10.97 -37.51 18.17
C SER A 10 -12.12 -37.00 17.27
N GLY A 11 -11.86 -35.98 16.44
CA GLY A 11 -12.79 -35.51 15.40
C GLY A 11 -13.92 -34.60 15.90
N VAL A 12 -14.83 -34.27 14.98
CA VAL A 12 -15.92 -33.30 15.18
C VAL A 12 -17.23 -34.01 15.51
N LYS A 13 -17.88 -33.62 16.61
CA LYS A 13 -19.24 -34.05 16.97
C LYS A 13 -20.19 -32.89 16.74
N THR A 14 -21.35 -33.14 16.15
CA THR A 14 -22.32 -32.09 15.83
C THR A 14 -23.56 -32.25 16.69
N ILE A 15 -24.02 -31.17 17.32
CA ILE A 15 -25.29 -31.19 18.05
C ILE A 15 -26.46 -31.27 17.05
N SER A 16 -27.42 -32.16 17.31
CA SER A 16 -28.60 -32.35 16.45
C SER A 16 -29.78 -31.42 16.80
N GLY A 17 -29.70 -30.72 17.94
CA GLY A 17 -30.68 -29.74 18.40
C GLY A 17 -30.03 -28.71 19.32
N ASN A 18 -30.81 -27.73 19.79
CA ASN A 18 -30.33 -26.76 20.77
C ASN A 18 -29.89 -27.44 22.06
N VAL A 19 -28.72 -27.08 22.56
CA VAL A 19 -28.12 -27.65 23.77
C VAL A 19 -27.93 -26.54 24.80
N VAL A 20 -28.30 -26.84 26.04
CA VAL A 20 -28.02 -25.97 27.20
C VAL A 20 -27.09 -26.71 28.15
N VAL A 21 -26.00 -26.08 28.57
CA VAL A 21 -25.07 -26.57 29.60
C VAL A 21 -25.03 -25.59 30.76
N ASN A 22 -25.49 -26.00 31.95
CA ASN A 22 -25.59 -25.11 33.11
C ASN A 22 -24.35 -25.08 34.02
N GLY A 23 -23.55 -26.15 34.01
CA GLY A 23 -22.38 -26.30 34.90
C GLY A 23 -21.06 -26.30 34.14
N VAL A 24 -20.65 -27.43 33.57
CA VAL A 24 -19.33 -27.52 32.91
C VAL A 24 -19.45 -28.14 31.52
N LEU A 25 -18.88 -27.45 30.52
CA LEU A 25 -18.52 -28.02 29.24
C LEU A 25 -17.02 -28.34 29.27
N SER A 26 -16.65 -29.61 29.22
CA SER A 26 -15.24 -30.03 29.22
C SER A 26 -14.86 -30.69 27.90
N PHE A 27 -13.75 -30.25 27.32
CA PHE A 27 -13.11 -30.91 26.20
C PHE A 27 -12.00 -31.83 26.71
N ALA A 28 -12.19 -33.13 26.56
CA ALA A 28 -11.16 -34.15 26.79
C ALA A 28 -10.40 -34.44 25.48
N ASP A 29 -11.13 -34.60 24.37
CA ASP A 29 -10.59 -34.71 23.02
C ASP A 29 -11.66 -34.32 21.97
N GLY A 30 -11.21 -33.80 20.83
CA GLY A 30 -12.03 -33.42 19.68
C GLY A 30 -12.85 -32.14 19.85
N MET A 31 -13.77 -31.90 18.91
CA MET A 31 -14.44 -30.61 18.73
C MET A 31 -15.97 -30.76 18.72
N LEU A 32 -16.68 -29.69 19.03
CA LEU A 32 -18.15 -29.64 19.04
C LEU A 32 -18.65 -28.64 17.99
N ALA A 33 -19.27 -29.11 16.92
CA ALA A 33 -19.92 -28.25 15.92
C ALA A 33 -21.37 -27.93 16.31
N THR A 34 -21.75 -26.67 16.16
CA THR A 34 -23.12 -26.21 16.41
C THR A 34 -24.08 -26.52 15.24
N GLY A 35 -23.55 -26.62 14.02
CA GLY A 35 -24.37 -26.76 12.81
C GLY A 35 -25.32 -25.57 12.65
N ALA A 36 -26.62 -25.83 12.65
CA ALA A 36 -27.68 -24.82 12.63
C ALA A 36 -28.28 -24.51 14.01
N ASN A 37 -27.82 -25.21 15.05
CA ASN A 37 -28.37 -25.16 16.40
C ASN A 37 -27.56 -24.24 17.32
N ASN A 38 -28.11 -23.90 18.48
CA ASN A 38 -27.44 -23.07 19.47
C ASN A 38 -26.95 -23.89 20.67
N LEU A 39 -25.74 -23.56 21.12
CA LEU A 39 -25.19 -24.01 22.39
C LEU A 39 -25.28 -22.86 23.40
N THR A 40 -26.12 -23.02 24.43
CA THR A 40 -26.28 -22.03 25.50
C THR A 40 -25.55 -22.50 26.76
N LEU A 41 -24.67 -21.65 27.26
CA LEU A 41 -23.95 -21.82 28.51
C LEU A 41 -24.64 -20.97 29.59
N GLY A 42 -25.08 -21.62 30.67
CA GLY A 42 -25.74 -20.98 31.79
C GLY A 42 -24.88 -19.89 32.46
N ALA A 43 -25.48 -19.13 33.38
CA ALA A 43 -24.78 -18.05 34.09
C ALA A 43 -23.53 -18.55 34.83
N SER A 44 -23.62 -19.69 35.51
CA SER A 44 -22.48 -20.30 36.21
C SER A 44 -21.66 -21.27 35.35
N ALA A 45 -21.98 -21.39 34.05
CA ALA A 45 -21.34 -22.38 33.20
C ALA A 45 -19.93 -21.98 32.80
N ASN A 46 -18.99 -22.91 32.91
CA ASN A 46 -17.59 -22.71 32.52
C ASN A 46 -17.16 -23.74 31.46
N ILE A 47 -16.17 -23.37 30.66
CA ILE A 47 -15.54 -24.25 29.68
C ILE A 47 -14.14 -24.63 30.16
N THR A 48 -13.77 -25.90 30.01
CA THR A 48 -12.46 -26.42 30.38
C THR A 48 -11.87 -27.28 29.26
N GLY A 49 -10.54 -27.34 29.16
CA GLY A 49 -9.83 -28.16 28.17
C GLY A 49 -9.88 -27.64 26.73
N ALA A 50 -10.35 -26.41 26.52
CA ALA A 50 -10.43 -25.83 25.18
C ALA A 50 -9.06 -25.31 24.69
N GLY A 51 -8.79 -25.45 23.39
CA GLY A 51 -7.58 -24.99 22.71
C GLY A 51 -7.62 -25.34 21.22
N ALA A 52 -6.50 -25.16 20.50
CA ALA A 52 -6.46 -25.37 19.04
C ALA A 52 -6.90 -26.77 18.55
N ALA A 53 -6.80 -27.81 19.38
CA ALA A 53 -7.23 -29.17 19.05
C ALA A 53 -8.66 -29.51 19.53
N SER A 54 -9.24 -28.68 20.41
CA SER A 54 -10.53 -28.95 21.04
C SER A 54 -11.29 -27.67 21.32
N PHE A 55 -12.29 -27.37 20.50
CA PHE A 55 -13.05 -26.14 20.57
C PHE A 55 -14.42 -26.28 19.91
N ILE A 56 -15.21 -25.21 19.92
CA ILE A 56 -16.55 -25.17 19.36
C ILE A 56 -16.50 -24.65 17.92
N ILE A 57 -17.04 -25.39 16.96
CA ILE A 57 -17.12 -24.95 15.56
C ILE A 57 -18.45 -24.25 15.30
N THR A 58 -18.40 -22.99 14.86
CA THR A 58 -19.54 -22.16 14.45
C THR A 58 -19.32 -21.69 13.01
N GLY A 59 -20.18 -22.05 12.05
CA GLY A 59 -19.90 -21.72 10.63
C GLY A 59 -21.07 -21.64 9.66
N ASN A 60 -22.29 -22.00 10.07
CA ASN A 60 -23.49 -21.88 9.23
C ASN A 60 -24.43 -20.81 9.80
N THR A 61 -25.21 -21.18 10.80
CA THR A 61 -26.16 -20.29 11.50
C THR A 61 -26.15 -20.52 13.00
N GLY A 62 -25.66 -21.67 13.47
CA GLY A 62 -25.53 -22.00 14.88
C GLY A 62 -24.52 -21.13 15.61
N SER A 63 -24.79 -20.88 16.89
CA SER A 63 -24.02 -19.97 17.73
C SER A 63 -23.74 -20.54 19.12
N VAL A 64 -22.84 -19.89 19.85
CA VAL A 64 -22.61 -20.13 21.28
C VAL A 64 -23.11 -18.92 22.05
N LYS A 65 -24.00 -19.14 23.01
CA LYS A 65 -24.51 -18.09 23.90
C LYS A 65 -23.98 -18.29 25.30
N LYS A 66 -23.49 -17.24 25.96
CA LYS A 66 -23.18 -17.23 27.40
C LYS A 66 -24.17 -16.33 28.12
N LEU A 67 -24.85 -16.88 29.12
CA LEU A 67 -25.81 -16.12 29.92
C LEU A 67 -25.11 -15.31 31.02
N GLY A 68 -25.67 -14.15 31.33
CA GLY A 68 -25.42 -13.40 32.55
C GLY A 68 -23.99 -12.88 32.76
N LEU A 69 -23.35 -12.35 31.72
CA LEU A 69 -22.06 -11.64 31.84
C LEU A 69 -22.29 -10.16 32.17
N GLY A 70 -21.63 -9.64 33.20
CA GLY A 70 -21.69 -8.23 33.61
C GLY A 70 -22.07 -8.02 35.06
N ASN A 71 -22.25 -6.75 35.45
CA ASN A 71 -22.61 -6.37 36.80
C ASN A 71 -23.97 -6.93 37.22
N GLY A 72 -23.98 -7.68 38.32
CA GLY A 72 -25.11 -8.48 38.79
C GLY A 72 -25.02 -9.98 38.44
N GLY A 73 -24.08 -10.37 37.57
CA GLY A 73 -23.87 -11.76 37.13
C GLY A 73 -22.40 -12.20 37.21
N SER A 74 -21.97 -13.00 36.23
CA SER A 74 -20.57 -13.40 36.08
C SER A 74 -19.73 -12.23 35.58
N THR A 75 -18.67 -11.91 36.30
CA THR A 75 -17.74 -10.82 35.97
C THR A 75 -16.38 -11.36 35.53
N GLY A 76 -15.59 -10.50 34.89
CA GLY A 76 -14.29 -10.86 34.32
C GLY A 76 -14.40 -11.43 32.91
N ASP A 77 -13.30 -12.01 32.46
CA ASP A 77 -13.13 -12.47 31.09
C ASP A 77 -13.85 -13.80 30.86
N PHE A 78 -14.71 -13.84 29.85
CA PHE A 78 -15.28 -15.08 29.33
C PHE A 78 -14.74 -15.33 27.92
N VAL A 79 -14.03 -16.44 27.75
CA VAL A 79 -13.52 -16.88 26.45
C VAL A 79 -14.57 -17.74 25.77
N PHE A 80 -14.94 -17.37 24.55
CA PHE A 80 -15.66 -18.23 23.61
C PHE A 80 -14.62 -18.99 22.77
N PRO A 81 -14.34 -20.28 23.06
CA PRO A 81 -13.37 -21.06 22.33
C PRO A 81 -13.99 -21.54 21.01
N VAL A 82 -13.93 -20.70 19.99
CA VAL A 82 -14.61 -20.94 18.72
C VAL A 82 -13.67 -20.98 17.52
N GLY A 83 -14.11 -21.64 16.45
CA GLY A 83 -13.53 -21.57 15.10
C GLY A 83 -14.61 -21.84 14.04
N VAL A 84 -14.31 -21.64 12.77
CA VAL A 84 -15.25 -21.91 11.64
C VAL A 84 -15.15 -23.34 11.10
N ALA A 85 -14.01 -23.97 11.31
CA ALA A 85 -13.62 -25.30 10.88
C ALA A 85 -12.57 -25.88 11.84
N ALA A 86 -12.29 -27.17 11.74
CA ALA A 86 -11.40 -27.89 12.67
C ALA A 86 -9.96 -27.32 12.78
N SER A 87 -9.50 -26.57 11.79
CA SER A 87 -8.14 -26.00 11.75
C SER A 87 -8.09 -24.50 12.08
N SER A 88 -9.14 -23.93 12.67
CA SER A 88 -9.35 -22.47 12.68
C SER A 88 -9.75 -21.90 14.04
N TYR A 89 -9.08 -22.35 15.10
CA TYR A 89 -9.33 -21.86 16.45
C TYR A 89 -9.01 -20.36 16.54
N THR A 90 -10.05 -19.53 16.62
CA THR A 90 -10.00 -18.06 16.64
C THR A 90 -10.94 -17.53 17.73
N PRO A 91 -10.61 -17.78 19.00
CA PRO A 91 -11.50 -17.43 20.09
C PRO A 91 -11.73 -15.93 20.18
N ALA A 92 -12.79 -15.57 20.89
CA ALA A 92 -13.03 -14.21 21.32
C ALA A 92 -13.26 -14.17 22.83
N THR A 93 -12.70 -13.18 23.49
CA THR A 93 -12.88 -12.93 24.91
C THR A 93 -13.78 -11.71 25.09
N VAL A 94 -14.85 -11.89 25.87
CA VAL A 94 -15.79 -10.84 26.23
C VAL A 94 -15.67 -10.58 27.73
N SER A 95 -15.42 -9.33 28.10
CA SER A 95 -15.43 -8.85 29.48
C SER A 95 -16.43 -7.70 29.58
N ASN A 96 -17.58 -7.94 30.21
CA ASN A 96 -18.61 -6.91 30.37
C ASN A 96 -18.50 -6.28 31.76
N THR A 97 -18.28 -4.97 31.84
CA THR A 97 -18.31 -4.21 33.10
C THR A 97 -19.60 -3.39 33.24
N GLY A 98 -20.48 -3.43 32.25
CA GLY A 98 -21.80 -2.81 32.27
C GLY A 98 -22.85 -3.66 32.99
N THR A 99 -24.12 -3.39 32.72
CA THR A 99 -25.25 -4.20 33.20
C THR A 99 -25.12 -5.64 32.72
N MET A 100 -25.50 -6.61 33.56
CA MET A 100 -25.56 -8.02 33.18
C MET A 100 -26.39 -8.22 31.90
N ASP A 101 -25.83 -8.93 30.93
CA ASP A 101 -26.52 -9.36 29.73
C ASP A 101 -26.04 -10.76 29.26
N ASN A 102 -26.70 -11.33 28.27
CA ASN A 102 -26.29 -12.54 27.59
C ASN A 102 -25.59 -12.18 26.28
N PHE A 103 -24.49 -12.87 25.98
CA PHE A 103 -23.76 -12.64 24.74
C PHE A 103 -23.79 -13.86 23.85
N THR A 104 -24.14 -13.65 22.59
CA THR A 104 -24.11 -14.67 21.53
C THR A 104 -22.90 -14.46 20.65
N LEU A 105 -22.24 -15.55 20.27
CA LEU A 105 -21.09 -15.53 19.40
C LEU A 105 -21.19 -16.55 18.26
N ARG A 106 -20.93 -16.10 17.04
CA ARG A 106 -20.78 -16.93 15.84
C ARG A 106 -19.67 -16.37 14.96
N LEU A 107 -19.01 -17.24 14.20
CA LEU A 107 -18.00 -16.88 13.23
C LEU A 107 -18.48 -17.05 11.79
N LEU A 108 -17.81 -16.34 10.88
CA LEU A 108 -17.88 -16.52 9.43
C LEU A 108 -16.51 -16.23 8.83
N ASP A 109 -16.12 -17.01 7.83
CA ASP A 109 -14.95 -16.69 7.00
C ASP A 109 -15.23 -15.51 6.06
N ASN A 110 -14.18 -14.75 5.77
CA ASN A 110 -14.25 -13.47 5.07
C ASN A 110 -14.81 -12.33 5.90
N VAL A 111 -14.48 -11.14 5.42
CA VAL A 111 -14.97 -9.85 5.90
C VAL A 111 -15.59 -9.17 4.68
N TYR A 112 -16.80 -8.62 4.81
CA TYR A 112 -17.50 -7.97 3.70
C TYR A 112 -17.59 -6.46 3.90
N SER A 113 -17.69 -5.69 2.82
CA SER A 113 -17.80 -4.23 2.89
C SER A 113 -19.09 -3.75 3.55
N ALA A 114 -20.15 -4.56 3.52
CA ALA A 114 -21.46 -4.24 4.06
C ALA A 114 -22.18 -5.50 4.59
N TYR A 115 -23.06 -5.29 5.56
CA TYR A 115 -23.93 -6.31 6.15
C TYR A 115 -25.36 -5.79 6.31
N ALA A 116 -26.35 -6.66 6.12
CA ALA A 116 -27.72 -6.46 6.57
C ALA A 116 -27.94 -7.26 7.86
N GLY A 117 -27.80 -6.59 9.01
CA GLY A 117 -27.70 -7.27 10.31
C GLY A 117 -26.47 -8.18 10.33
N ASN A 118 -26.66 -9.48 10.54
CA ASN A 118 -25.58 -10.49 10.55
C ASN A 118 -25.41 -11.23 9.21
N THR A 119 -25.99 -10.70 8.14
CA THR A 119 -25.92 -11.29 6.80
C THR A 119 -25.02 -10.44 5.91
N PRO A 120 -23.93 -10.99 5.36
CA PRO A 120 -23.13 -10.28 4.36
C PRO A 120 -23.99 -9.82 3.17
N ASN A 121 -23.86 -8.55 2.76
CA ASN A 121 -24.53 -8.02 1.58
C ASN A 121 -23.60 -7.16 0.68
N GLY A 122 -22.33 -7.03 1.05
CA GLY A 122 -21.31 -6.33 0.29
C GLY A 122 -20.34 -7.25 -0.47
N THR A 123 -19.22 -6.69 -0.92
CA THR A 123 -18.10 -7.41 -1.53
C THR A 123 -17.12 -7.89 -0.46
N ALA A 124 -16.47 -9.03 -0.69
CA ALA A 124 -15.43 -9.51 0.22
C ALA A 124 -14.21 -8.56 0.19
N ILE A 125 -13.71 -8.22 1.37
CA ILE A 125 -12.47 -7.48 1.57
C ILE A 125 -11.34 -8.51 1.66
N THR A 126 -10.41 -8.46 0.70
CA THR A 126 -9.38 -9.49 0.51
C THR A 126 -7.96 -9.02 0.83
N SER A 127 -7.82 -7.87 1.50
CA SER A 127 -6.53 -7.27 1.84
C SER A 127 -6.63 -6.43 3.12
N MET A 128 -5.53 -6.35 3.87
CA MET A 128 -5.40 -5.54 5.09
C MET A 128 -6.36 -5.91 6.22
N VAL A 129 -6.95 -7.10 6.17
CA VAL A 129 -7.84 -7.66 7.19
C VAL A 129 -7.40 -9.05 7.62
N VAL A 130 -7.86 -9.48 8.79
CA VAL A 130 -7.94 -10.91 9.13
C VAL A 130 -9.18 -11.46 8.45
N ASN A 131 -9.08 -12.62 7.80
CA ASN A 131 -10.13 -13.28 7.03
C ASN A 131 -11.20 -13.94 7.92
N ARG A 132 -11.73 -13.20 8.89
CA ARG A 132 -12.66 -13.70 9.90
C ARG A 132 -13.57 -12.56 10.37
N THR A 133 -14.87 -12.88 10.44
CA THR A 133 -15.89 -12.03 11.07
C THR A 133 -16.38 -12.70 12.35
N TRP A 134 -16.44 -11.94 13.44
CA TRP A 134 -17.05 -12.34 14.71
C TRP A 134 -18.39 -11.63 14.87
N PHE A 135 -19.49 -12.36 14.80
CA PHE A 135 -20.79 -11.84 15.19
C PHE A 135 -20.89 -11.96 16.71
N VAL A 136 -20.79 -10.83 17.40
CA VAL A 136 -21.00 -10.74 18.84
C VAL A 136 -22.26 -9.92 19.06
N GLU A 137 -23.22 -10.48 19.77
CA GLU A 137 -24.55 -9.88 19.99
C GLU A 137 -24.90 -9.87 21.47
N GLU A 138 -25.58 -8.83 21.92
CA GLU A 138 -26.20 -8.75 23.24
C GLU A 138 -27.70 -9.06 23.12
N ASP A 139 -28.30 -9.70 24.13
CA ASP A 139 -29.74 -10.03 24.09
C ASP A 139 -30.61 -8.80 24.40
N VAL A 140 -30.16 -7.91 25.29
CA VAL A 140 -30.89 -6.69 25.69
C VAL A 140 -30.10 -5.47 25.28
N GLN A 141 -30.58 -4.76 24.25
CA GLN A 141 -29.87 -3.59 23.74
C GLN A 141 -29.61 -2.53 24.82
N GLY A 142 -28.33 -2.18 24.99
CA GLY A 142 -27.87 -1.12 25.87
C GLY A 142 -27.55 -1.57 27.31
N GLY A 143 -26.75 -0.76 27.99
CA GLY A 143 -26.29 -1.03 29.36
C GLY A 143 -25.00 -1.85 29.45
N SER A 144 -24.66 -2.63 28.42
CA SER A 144 -23.37 -3.30 28.29
C SER A 144 -22.22 -2.31 28.09
N ASN A 145 -21.06 -2.64 28.65
CA ASN A 145 -19.79 -1.95 28.42
C ASN A 145 -18.70 -3.02 28.32
N VAL A 146 -18.40 -3.41 27.08
CA VAL A 146 -17.60 -4.59 26.77
C VAL A 146 -16.17 -4.21 26.40
N THR A 147 -15.23 -4.94 26.99
CA THR A 147 -13.89 -5.13 26.41
C THR A 147 -13.88 -6.42 25.61
N LEU A 148 -13.70 -6.29 24.30
CA LEU A 148 -13.66 -7.39 23.34
C LEU A 148 -12.22 -7.64 22.90
N THR A 149 -11.75 -8.87 23.06
CA THR A 149 -10.46 -9.32 22.51
C THR A 149 -10.71 -10.39 21.47
N LEU A 150 -10.20 -10.17 20.26
CA LEU A 150 -10.31 -11.13 19.15
C LEU A 150 -8.95 -11.76 18.91
N GLN A 151 -8.92 -13.10 18.80
CA GLN A 151 -7.72 -13.85 18.47
C GLN A 151 -7.81 -14.45 17.07
N TRP A 152 -6.73 -14.36 16.29
CA TRP A 152 -6.61 -15.01 14.99
C TRP A 152 -5.27 -15.73 14.82
N ASN A 153 -5.19 -16.61 13.83
CA ASN A 153 -3.98 -17.32 13.43
C ASN A 153 -3.31 -16.57 12.27
N ALA A 154 -1.98 -16.65 12.18
CA ALA A 154 -1.20 -16.02 11.10
C ALA A 154 -1.73 -16.35 9.69
N GLY A 155 -2.24 -17.57 9.49
CA GLY A 155 -2.76 -18.03 8.20
C GLY A 155 -4.05 -17.34 7.75
N GLU A 156 -4.74 -16.63 8.64
CA GLU A 156 -5.96 -15.88 8.32
C GLU A 156 -5.65 -14.42 7.92
N GLU A 157 -4.39 -14.00 7.99
CA GLU A 157 -3.98 -12.66 7.58
C GLU A 157 -4.00 -12.53 6.06
N THR A 158 -4.82 -11.61 5.55
CA THR A 158 -4.86 -11.31 4.12
C THR A 158 -3.62 -10.50 3.68
N PRO A 159 -3.31 -10.43 2.38
CA PRO A 159 -2.22 -9.61 1.88
C PRO A 159 -2.24 -8.19 2.42
N LEU A 160 -1.05 -7.66 2.71
CA LEU A 160 -0.83 -6.31 3.23
C LEU A 160 -1.33 -6.06 4.67
N PHE A 161 -1.79 -7.09 5.38
CA PHE A 161 -2.13 -6.97 6.79
C PHE A 161 -0.88 -6.67 7.63
N VAL A 162 -1.00 -5.71 8.54
CA VAL A 162 0.10 -5.26 9.39
C VAL A 162 -0.30 -5.35 10.85
N ARG A 163 0.22 -6.38 11.52
CA ARG A 163 0.01 -6.63 12.95
C ARG A 163 0.32 -5.40 13.82
N GLY A 164 1.37 -4.66 13.47
CA GLY A 164 1.82 -3.48 14.23
C GLY A 164 0.86 -2.29 14.18
N MET A 165 -0.07 -2.30 13.23
CA MET A 165 -1.04 -1.23 12.98
C MET A 165 -2.45 -1.81 12.89
N SER A 166 -2.75 -2.80 13.74
CA SER A 166 -4.04 -3.50 13.74
C SER A 166 -5.06 -2.85 14.67
N TYR A 167 -6.34 -3.06 14.38
CA TYR A 167 -7.48 -2.59 15.17
C TYR A 167 -8.63 -3.58 15.06
N VAL A 168 -9.47 -3.63 16.10
CA VAL A 168 -10.81 -4.22 15.99
C VAL A 168 -11.72 -3.16 15.37
N ALA A 169 -12.57 -3.56 14.45
CA ALA A 169 -13.62 -2.72 13.88
C ALA A 169 -14.96 -3.42 13.99
N HIS A 170 -16.04 -2.65 13.91
CA HIS A 170 -17.40 -3.18 13.82
C HIS A 170 -18.13 -2.58 12.61
N ASN A 171 -19.03 -3.35 12.01
CA ASN A 171 -19.76 -2.91 10.82
C ASN A 171 -21.07 -2.20 11.22
N THR A 172 -21.37 -1.06 10.61
CA THR A 172 -22.59 -0.26 10.84
C THR A 172 -23.67 -0.47 9.77
N GLY A 173 -23.55 -1.53 8.98
CA GLY A 173 -24.40 -1.87 7.85
C GLY A 173 -23.72 -1.58 6.51
N THR A 174 -23.15 -0.39 6.34
CA THR A 174 -22.51 0.04 5.08
C THR A 174 -21.04 0.45 5.22
N ALA A 175 -20.52 0.48 6.44
CA ALA A 175 -19.15 0.88 6.71
C ALA A 175 -18.58 0.11 7.92
N TRP A 176 -17.25 0.06 8.01
CA TRP A 176 -16.54 -0.41 9.19
C TRP A 176 -16.05 0.78 10.00
N LEU A 177 -16.45 0.86 11.26
CA LEU A 177 -15.90 1.82 12.21
C LEU A 177 -14.79 1.15 13.01
N ALA A 178 -13.58 1.66 12.86
CA ALA A 178 -12.39 1.16 13.53
C ALA A 178 -12.30 1.69 14.96
N GLY A 179 -11.96 0.80 15.88
CA GLY A 179 -11.46 1.16 17.19
C GLY A 179 -9.99 1.63 17.15
N PRO A 180 -9.36 1.81 18.32
CA PRO A 180 -7.98 2.27 18.41
C PRO A 180 -7.00 1.33 17.70
N THR A 181 -6.06 1.90 16.95
CA THR A 181 -4.96 1.17 16.31
C THR A 181 -3.82 0.91 17.31
N ALA A 182 -3.27 -0.30 17.34
CA ALA A 182 -1.99 -0.58 18.00
C ALA A 182 -1.39 -1.89 17.49
N ASN A 183 -0.26 -2.29 18.08
CA ASN A 183 0.33 -3.59 17.83
C ASN A 183 -0.61 -4.72 18.31
N ALA A 184 -0.68 -5.79 17.51
CA ALA A 184 -1.25 -7.05 17.94
C ALA A 184 -0.36 -7.68 19.03
N SER A 185 -0.99 -8.25 20.05
CA SER A 185 -0.32 -9.04 21.08
C SER A 185 -0.23 -10.50 20.63
N ALA A 186 0.64 -11.31 21.24
CA ALA A 186 0.62 -12.76 21.03
C ALA A 186 -0.71 -13.35 21.55
N GLY A 187 -1.24 -14.35 20.86
CA GLY A 187 -2.40 -15.12 21.31
C GLY A 187 -2.01 -16.33 22.16
N SER A 188 -2.99 -17.16 22.49
CA SER A 188 -2.82 -18.37 23.31
C SER A 188 -2.12 -19.51 22.59
N GLU A 189 -2.08 -19.49 21.25
CA GLU A 189 -1.53 -20.54 20.40
C GLU A 189 -0.26 -20.08 19.66
N THR A 190 0.52 -21.05 19.18
CA THR A 190 1.68 -20.75 18.32
C THR A 190 1.22 -20.03 17.05
N ALA A 191 1.92 -18.94 16.70
CA ALA A 191 1.60 -18.11 15.54
C ALA A 191 0.15 -17.57 15.55
N SER A 192 -0.42 -17.34 16.74
CA SER A 192 -1.67 -16.62 16.92
C SER A 192 -1.44 -15.22 17.51
N TYR A 193 -2.38 -14.32 17.26
CA TYR A 193 -2.31 -12.91 17.62
C TYR A 193 -3.65 -12.41 18.13
N THR A 194 -3.62 -11.38 18.97
CA THR A 194 -4.81 -10.79 19.57
C THR A 194 -4.86 -9.28 19.40
N ARG A 195 -6.09 -8.75 19.32
CA ARG A 195 -6.36 -7.31 19.39
C ARG A 195 -7.57 -7.05 20.26
N THR A 196 -7.45 -6.06 21.14
CA THR A 196 -8.47 -5.70 22.12
C THR A 196 -9.04 -4.32 21.84
N TRP A 197 -10.35 -4.18 21.97
CA TRP A 197 -11.07 -2.92 21.99
C TRP A 197 -11.97 -2.86 23.22
N ALA A 198 -11.70 -1.89 24.11
CA ALA A 198 -12.47 -1.61 25.31
C ALA A 198 -13.51 -0.52 25.07
N GLY A 199 -14.57 -0.51 25.88
CA GLY A 199 -15.60 0.53 25.86
C GLY A 199 -16.69 0.32 24.81
N ILE A 200 -16.89 -0.92 24.34
CA ILE A 200 -17.88 -1.23 23.32
C ILE A 200 -19.28 -1.26 23.95
N THR A 201 -20.19 -0.44 23.41
CA THR A 201 -21.60 -0.33 23.85
C THR A 201 -22.58 -0.58 22.69
N TYR A 202 -22.10 -1.16 21.60
CA TYR A 202 -22.87 -1.47 20.40
C TYR A 202 -22.33 -2.77 19.81
N PHE A 203 -23.24 -3.60 19.32
CA PHE A 203 -22.93 -4.95 18.91
C PHE A 203 -23.37 -5.16 17.47
N SER A 204 -22.43 -5.61 16.65
CA SER A 204 -22.62 -5.84 15.23
C SER A 204 -21.53 -6.81 14.75
N PRO A 205 -21.42 -7.14 13.46
CA PRO A 205 -20.29 -7.92 12.97
C PRO A 205 -18.97 -7.20 13.29
N PHE A 206 -18.08 -7.87 14.00
CA PHE A 206 -16.72 -7.41 14.31
C PHE A 206 -15.70 -8.08 13.40
N GLY A 207 -14.59 -7.38 13.16
CA GLY A 207 -13.47 -7.87 12.37
C GLY A 207 -12.17 -7.22 12.84
N VAL A 208 -11.04 -7.76 12.37
CA VAL A 208 -9.73 -7.17 12.63
C VAL A 208 -9.18 -6.62 11.31
N GLY A 209 -8.95 -5.32 11.28
CA GLY A 209 -8.28 -4.62 10.19
C GLY A 209 -6.89 -4.18 10.60
N SER A 210 -6.11 -3.75 9.61
CA SER A 210 -4.91 -2.96 9.84
C SER A 210 -4.92 -1.75 8.94
N THR A 211 -4.34 -0.66 9.41
CA THR A 211 -3.92 0.36 8.46
C THR A 211 -2.67 -0.20 7.81
N GLY A 212 -2.67 -0.30 6.48
CA GLY A 212 -1.51 -0.81 5.77
C GLY A 212 -0.26 -0.09 6.27
N SER A 213 0.81 -0.83 6.57
CA SER A 213 2.15 -0.26 6.43
C SER A 213 2.14 0.36 5.06
N ALA A 214 2.46 1.64 4.98
CA ALA A 214 2.54 2.32 3.71
C ALA A 214 3.30 1.41 2.76
N LEU A 215 2.56 0.83 1.82
CA LEU A 215 3.16 0.03 0.77
C LEU A 215 4.22 0.94 0.17
N PRO A 216 5.44 0.46 -0.12
CA PRO A 216 6.36 1.29 -0.88
C PRO A 216 5.58 1.73 -2.10
N VAL A 217 5.36 3.05 -2.22
CA VAL A 217 4.72 3.60 -3.38
C VAL A 217 5.49 3.05 -4.55
N LYS A 218 4.79 2.36 -5.44
CA LYS A 218 5.41 1.97 -6.70
C LYS A 218 5.47 3.24 -7.52
N LEU A 219 6.58 3.96 -7.38
CA LEU A 219 6.96 5.03 -8.26
C LEU A 219 7.09 4.40 -9.65
N ILE A 220 6.13 4.68 -10.52
CA ILE A 220 6.06 4.11 -11.87
C ILE A 220 7.15 4.74 -12.73
N SER A 221 7.34 6.05 -12.59
CA SER A 221 8.39 6.77 -13.30
C SER A 221 8.78 8.05 -12.57
N PHE A 222 10.05 8.44 -12.72
CA PHE A 222 10.56 9.75 -12.35
C PHE A 222 11.55 10.22 -13.43
N LYS A 223 11.30 11.41 -13.97
CA LYS A 223 11.99 11.95 -15.14
C LYS A 223 12.30 13.42 -14.90
N GLY A 224 13.40 13.88 -15.49
CA GLY A 224 13.85 15.26 -15.38
C GLY A 224 14.34 15.80 -16.72
N TYR A 225 13.99 17.05 -17.03
CA TYR A 225 14.34 17.70 -18.29
C TYR A 225 14.66 19.19 -18.08
N PRO A 226 15.59 19.77 -18.86
CA PRO A 226 15.78 21.21 -18.85
C PRO A 226 14.55 21.94 -19.45
N GLN A 227 14.07 22.98 -18.77
CA GLN A 227 12.95 23.84 -19.20
C GLN A 227 13.28 25.33 -19.01
N GLY A 228 13.64 26.02 -20.09
CA GLY A 228 14.12 27.41 -20.00
C GLY A 228 15.31 27.50 -19.05
N ASN A 229 15.26 28.42 -18.08
CA ASN A 229 16.30 28.56 -17.06
C ASN A 229 16.22 27.54 -15.91
N GLY A 230 15.14 26.76 -15.81
CA GLY A 230 14.87 25.85 -14.68
C GLY A 230 14.69 24.38 -15.07
N ASN A 231 14.92 23.44 -14.16
CA ASN A 231 14.77 22.00 -14.43
C ASN A 231 13.36 21.52 -14.07
N LYS A 232 12.64 20.94 -15.03
CA LYS A 232 11.34 20.31 -14.80
C LYS A 232 11.52 18.87 -14.39
N LEU A 233 10.82 18.47 -13.33
CA LEU A 233 10.73 17.11 -12.82
C LEU A 233 9.30 16.63 -12.95
N GLU A 234 9.11 15.40 -13.41
CA GLU A 234 7.81 14.76 -13.60
C GLU A 234 7.85 13.34 -13.06
N TRP A 235 6.80 12.93 -12.35
CA TRP A 235 6.68 11.56 -11.86
C TRP A 235 5.25 11.05 -11.87
N THR A 236 5.14 9.73 -11.87
CA THR A 236 3.88 9.00 -11.80
C THR A 236 3.97 7.96 -10.70
N ALA A 237 2.93 7.86 -9.87
CA ALA A 237 2.84 6.91 -8.77
C ALA A 237 1.50 6.16 -8.81
N SER A 238 1.51 4.86 -8.50
CA SER A 238 0.28 4.07 -8.30
C SER A 238 0.04 3.80 -6.82
N LEU A 239 -1.24 3.75 -6.42
CA LEU A 239 -1.67 3.37 -5.07
C LEU A 239 -0.99 4.24 -4.01
N GLU A 240 -1.27 5.53 -4.06
CA GLU A 240 -0.58 6.53 -3.27
C GLU A 240 -1.15 6.62 -1.86
N GLN A 241 -0.36 6.14 -0.89
CA GLN A 241 -0.54 6.41 0.53
C GLN A 241 0.67 7.17 1.10
N LEU A 242 1.10 8.24 0.41
CA LEU A 242 2.14 9.15 0.90
C LEU A 242 1.51 10.37 1.57
N GLN A 243 2.28 11.00 2.47
CA GLN A 243 1.97 12.32 2.98
C GLN A 243 2.42 13.40 1.98
N ARG A 244 3.64 13.26 1.43
CA ARG A 244 4.26 14.22 0.51
C ARG A 244 5.47 13.65 -0.21
N TYR A 245 5.86 14.33 -1.29
CA TYR A 245 7.16 14.19 -1.96
C TYR A 245 8.04 15.37 -1.60
N GLU A 246 9.23 15.11 -1.09
CA GLU A 246 10.29 16.11 -0.96
C GLU A 246 11.22 15.98 -2.17
N VAL A 247 11.37 17.08 -2.93
CA VAL A 247 12.30 17.13 -4.06
C VAL A 247 13.67 17.48 -3.51
N GLU A 248 14.64 16.61 -3.74
CA GLU A 248 16.03 16.83 -3.32
C GLU A 248 16.96 16.96 -4.52
N ARG A 249 17.97 17.83 -4.40
CA ARG A 249 18.98 18.10 -5.42
C ARG A 249 20.40 17.96 -4.87
N SER A 250 21.32 17.49 -5.69
CA SER A 250 22.76 17.45 -5.44
C SER A 250 23.55 17.93 -6.66
N GLY A 251 24.74 18.49 -6.45
CA GLY A 251 25.72 18.77 -7.50
C GLY A 251 26.71 17.63 -7.78
N SER A 252 26.71 16.55 -6.97
CA SER A 252 27.78 15.55 -6.95
C SER A 252 27.32 14.12 -6.58
N GLN A 253 26.12 13.70 -6.99
CA GLN A 253 25.46 12.41 -6.64
C GLN A 253 25.38 12.07 -5.13
N ALA A 254 25.88 12.95 -4.26
CA ALA A 254 25.92 12.82 -2.81
C ALA A 254 25.57 14.18 -2.17
N GLY A 255 25.19 14.18 -0.89
CA GLY A 255 24.82 15.44 -0.21
C GLY A 255 23.57 16.09 -0.80
N PHE A 256 22.52 15.30 -1.03
CA PHE A 256 21.23 15.80 -1.50
C PHE A 256 20.61 16.77 -0.48
N VAL A 257 20.19 17.95 -0.95
CA VAL A 257 19.48 18.96 -0.17
C VAL A 257 18.04 19.08 -0.66
N ARG A 258 17.10 19.21 0.27
CA ARG A 258 15.70 19.46 -0.05
C ARG A 258 15.55 20.85 -0.66
N ILE A 259 14.94 20.93 -1.84
CA ILE A 259 14.70 22.19 -2.59
C ILE A 259 13.22 22.47 -2.82
N GLY A 260 12.35 21.51 -2.55
CA GLY A 260 10.92 21.66 -2.77
C GLY A 260 10.10 20.56 -2.11
N GLU A 261 8.79 20.75 -2.14
CA GLU A 261 7.81 19.77 -1.68
C GLU A 261 6.57 19.81 -2.56
N VAL A 262 6.00 18.64 -2.82
CA VAL A 262 4.70 18.48 -3.44
C VAL A 262 3.86 17.59 -2.54
N ARG A 263 2.72 18.11 -2.09
CA ARG A 263 1.77 17.33 -1.28
C ARG A 263 1.23 16.17 -2.13
N ALA A 264 1.17 14.99 -1.53
CA ALA A 264 0.53 13.83 -2.15
C ALA A 264 -0.98 14.09 -2.26
N LEU A 265 -1.57 13.82 -3.42
CA LEU A 265 -3.02 13.94 -3.62
C LEU A 265 -3.75 12.78 -2.94
N GLY A 266 -3.11 11.62 -2.85
CA GLY A 266 -3.64 10.42 -2.21
C GLY A 266 -4.66 9.69 -3.09
N GLY A 267 -4.79 8.38 -2.89
CA GLY A 267 -5.84 7.58 -3.52
C GLY A 267 -5.36 6.24 -4.09
N THR A 268 -6.29 5.51 -4.68
CA THR A 268 -6.03 4.17 -5.25
C THR A 268 -5.69 4.20 -6.74
N ALA A 269 -5.80 5.35 -7.40
CA ALA A 269 -5.53 5.54 -8.81
C ALA A 269 -4.03 5.80 -9.10
N THR A 270 -3.66 5.77 -10.38
CA THR A 270 -2.36 6.27 -10.84
C THR A 270 -2.42 7.79 -10.96
N LEU A 271 -1.49 8.47 -10.30
CA LEU A 271 -1.45 9.93 -10.20
C LEU A 271 -0.15 10.47 -10.79
N SER A 272 -0.24 11.63 -11.44
CA SER A 272 0.88 12.30 -12.09
C SER A 272 1.18 13.64 -11.43
N TYR A 273 2.46 13.92 -11.31
CA TYR A 273 2.99 15.06 -10.58
C TYR A 273 4.07 15.75 -11.39
N ASN A 274 4.24 17.04 -11.12
CA ASN A 274 5.35 17.81 -11.67
C ASN A 274 5.82 18.89 -10.69
N TRP A 275 7.10 19.24 -10.82
CA TRP A 275 7.73 20.32 -10.05
C TRP A 275 8.85 20.96 -10.87
N VAL A 276 9.13 22.25 -10.66
CA VAL A 276 10.16 22.99 -11.41
C VAL A 276 11.20 23.57 -10.44
N ASP A 277 12.44 23.18 -10.62
CA ASP A 277 13.60 23.85 -10.03
C ASP A 277 13.90 25.12 -10.83
N ALA A 278 13.43 26.27 -10.37
CA ALA A 278 13.63 27.54 -11.06
C ALA A 278 15.08 28.06 -11.02
N SER A 279 15.91 27.55 -10.10
CA SER A 279 17.28 28.02 -9.86
C SER A 279 18.26 26.84 -9.74
N PRO A 280 18.43 26.04 -10.82
CA PRO A 280 19.32 24.89 -10.82
C PRO A 280 20.78 25.30 -10.67
N LEU A 281 21.61 24.37 -10.20
CA LEU A 281 23.06 24.55 -10.20
C LEU A 281 23.59 24.65 -11.63
N SER A 282 24.72 25.32 -11.80
CA SER A 282 25.50 25.19 -13.03
C SER A 282 26.18 23.82 -13.08
N GLY A 283 26.34 23.28 -14.28
CA GLY A 283 26.85 21.93 -14.53
C GLY A 283 25.84 20.83 -14.17
N ALA A 284 26.35 19.74 -13.59
CA ALA A 284 25.52 18.58 -13.28
C ALA A 284 24.56 18.86 -12.12
N ASN A 285 23.28 18.56 -12.33
CA ASN A 285 22.26 18.53 -11.29
C ASN A 285 21.74 17.10 -11.17
N PHE A 286 21.71 16.57 -9.96
CA PHE A 286 21.15 15.27 -9.65
C PHE A 286 19.91 15.46 -8.80
N TYR A 287 18.81 14.83 -9.17
CA TYR A 287 17.53 14.94 -8.46
C TYR A 287 17.06 13.57 -8.01
N ARG A 288 16.43 13.53 -6.84
CA ARG A 288 15.66 12.38 -6.35
C ARG A 288 14.43 12.86 -5.61
N LEU A 289 13.44 11.98 -5.51
CA LEU A 289 12.30 12.16 -4.63
C LEU A 289 12.59 11.46 -3.30
N ARG A 290 12.42 12.18 -2.20
CA ARG A 290 12.27 11.60 -0.87
C ARG A 290 10.77 11.53 -0.56
N MET A 291 10.23 10.31 -0.63
CA MET A 291 8.82 10.01 -0.42
C MET A 291 8.56 9.79 1.06
N ILE A 292 7.74 10.67 1.66
CA ILE A 292 7.43 10.64 3.09
C ILE A 292 6.09 9.95 3.31
N HIS A 293 6.12 8.86 4.08
CA HIS A 293 4.97 8.07 4.44
C HIS A 293 4.22 8.67 5.64
N PRO A 294 2.93 8.36 5.85
CA PRO A 294 2.16 8.84 6.99
C PRO A 294 2.75 8.50 8.36
N ASP A 295 3.53 7.41 8.45
CA ASP A 295 4.25 6.98 9.64
C ASP A 295 5.61 7.71 9.83
N GLY A 296 5.94 8.66 8.96
CA GLY A 296 7.17 9.44 8.99
C GLY A 296 8.37 8.76 8.35
N LYS A 297 8.26 7.50 7.89
CA LYS A 297 9.35 6.83 7.17
C LYS A 297 9.59 7.48 5.81
N ALA A 298 10.83 7.39 5.34
CA ALA A 298 11.23 7.90 4.05
C ALA A 298 11.67 6.76 3.13
N THR A 299 11.28 6.84 1.87
CA THR A 299 11.80 6.01 0.77
C THR A 299 12.30 6.93 -0.35
N TYR A 300 13.19 6.44 -1.20
CA TYR A 300 13.82 7.26 -2.25
C TYR A 300 13.53 6.71 -3.64
N SER A 301 13.40 7.61 -4.62
CA SER A 301 13.41 7.24 -6.03
C SER A 301 14.82 6.92 -6.51
N ASP A 302 14.91 6.41 -7.74
CA ASP A 302 16.14 6.50 -8.54
C ASP A 302 16.55 7.98 -8.74
N VAL A 303 17.83 8.18 -9.03
CA VAL A 303 18.39 9.52 -9.29
C VAL A 303 18.31 9.84 -10.78
N VAL A 304 17.78 11.02 -11.12
CA VAL A 304 17.83 11.56 -12.48
C VAL A 304 18.88 12.66 -12.56
N SER A 305 19.64 12.71 -13.65
CA SER A 305 20.67 13.73 -13.88
C SER A 305 20.25 14.68 -15.00
N ILE A 306 20.45 15.98 -14.77
CA ILE A 306 20.27 17.02 -15.77
C ILE A 306 21.53 17.89 -15.77
N ASN A 307 22.24 17.92 -16.89
CA ASN A 307 23.42 18.78 -17.03
C ASN A 307 23.01 20.14 -17.59
N ARG A 308 23.15 21.16 -16.76
CA ARG A 308 23.05 22.59 -17.08
C ARG A 308 24.45 23.09 -17.40
N GLY A 309 25.05 22.65 -18.50
CA GLY A 309 26.48 22.88 -18.67
C GLY A 309 26.83 24.37 -18.52
N THR A 310 28.02 24.62 -17.98
CA THR A 310 28.51 25.97 -17.78
C THR A 310 28.82 26.59 -19.15
N GLY A 311 28.09 27.63 -19.55
CA GLY A 311 28.45 28.46 -20.70
C GLY A 311 27.41 28.55 -21.82
N VAL A 312 27.66 29.51 -22.71
CA VAL A 312 26.90 29.80 -23.93
C VAL A 312 26.69 28.51 -24.74
N PRO A 313 25.50 28.24 -25.29
CA PRO A 313 25.29 27.13 -26.20
C PRO A 313 26.35 27.16 -27.31
N THR A 314 27.02 26.04 -27.54
CA THR A 314 28.02 25.93 -28.61
C THR A 314 27.82 24.67 -29.43
N VAL A 315 28.18 24.78 -30.70
CA VAL A 315 28.25 23.67 -31.64
C VAL A 315 29.67 23.66 -32.16
N ALA A 316 30.38 22.57 -31.98
CA ALA A 316 31.66 22.32 -32.63
C ALA A 316 31.56 21.12 -33.56
N VAL A 317 32.44 21.06 -34.55
CA VAL A 317 32.47 20.00 -35.55
C VAL A 317 33.80 19.25 -35.45
N TYR A 318 33.74 17.92 -35.43
CA TYR A 318 34.91 17.06 -35.39
C TYR A 318 34.76 15.84 -36.33
N PRO A 319 35.81 15.40 -37.06
CA PRO A 319 37.08 16.09 -37.22
C PRO A 319 36.97 17.27 -38.21
N THR A 320 37.85 18.25 -38.06
CA THR A 320 38.08 19.32 -39.05
C THR A 320 39.59 19.38 -39.34
N PRO A 321 40.07 18.99 -40.54
CA PRO A 321 39.34 18.56 -41.74
C PRO A 321 38.60 17.22 -41.61
N VAL A 322 37.53 17.05 -42.38
CA VAL A 322 36.72 15.82 -42.47
C VAL A 322 37.40 14.84 -43.41
N ALA A 323 38.05 13.82 -42.85
CA ALA A 323 38.57 12.68 -43.62
C ALA A 323 37.43 11.69 -43.90
N GLY A 324 37.01 11.57 -45.16
CA GLY A 324 35.89 10.70 -45.57
C GLY A 324 34.55 11.42 -45.63
N ARG A 325 33.46 10.73 -45.29
CA ARG A 325 32.06 11.22 -45.44
C ARG A 325 31.26 11.22 -44.14
N ALA A 326 31.92 11.32 -43.00
CA ALA A 326 31.26 11.40 -41.71
C ALA A 326 31.98 12.40 -40.80
N LEU A 327 31.20 13.20 -40.10
CA LEU A 327 31.66 14.05 -39.01
C LEU A 327 30.72 13.90 -37.81
N SER A 328 31.10 14.45 -36.69
CA SER A 328 30.30 14.54 -35.48
C SER A 328 30.09 16.00 -35.07
N LEU A 329 28.90 16.31 -34.60
CA LEU A 329 28.55 17.59 -34.00
C LEU A 329 28.66 17.43 -32.48
N GLN A 330 29.62 18.13 -31.88
CA GLN A 330 29.68 18.30 -30.43
C GLN A 330 28.68 19.41 -30.06
N LEU A 331 27.51 19.02 -29.59
CA LEU A 331 26.48 19.92 -29.10
C LEU A 331 26.70 20.14 -27.62
N THR A 332 26.81 21.40 -27.20
CA THR A 332 27.02 21.75 -25.79
C THR A 332 25.93 22.72 -25.37
N ASN A 333 25.13 22.34 -24.36
CA ASN A 333 24.08 23.17 -23.77
C ASN A 333 22.98 23.61 -24.76
N LEU A 334 22.65 22.76 -25.74
CA LEU A 334 21.52 23.03 -26.63
C LEU A 334 20.20 22.62 -25.96
N GLU A 335 19.14 23.39 -26.18
CA GLU A 335 17.80 23.06 -25.69
C GLU A 335 17.20 21.85 -26.41
N LYS A 336 16.25 21.15 -25.78
CA LYS A 336 15.47 20.11 -26.46
C LYS A 336 14.69 20.70 -27.64
N GLY A 337 14.67 20.02 -28.78
CA GLY A 337 13.84 20.38 -29.93
C GLY A 337 14.42 20.00 -31.29
N ALA A 338 13.68 20.36 -32.34
CA ALA A 338 14.10 20.16 -33.71
C ALA A 338 15.00 21.32 -34.18
N TYR A 339 16.23 21.00 -34.57
CA TYR A 339 17.18 21.92 -35.18
C TYR A 339 17.27 21.67 -36.68
N MET A 340 17.37 22.74 -37.46
CA MET A 340 17.62 22.68 -38.89
C MET A 340 19.10 22.83 -39.17
N LEU A 341 19.72 21.77 -39.70
CA LEU A 341 21.10 21.75 -40.14
C LEU A 341 21.17 22.03 -41.65
N ARG A 342 22.08 22.91 -42.06
CA ARG A 342 22.39 23.21 -43.47
C ARG A 342 23.89 23.24 -43.71
N LEU A 343 24.33 22.76 -44.88
CA LEU A 343 25.67 22.99 -45.39
C LEU A 343 25.61 23.92 -46.59
N TYR A 344 26.46 24.94 -46.60
CA TYR A 344 26.61 25.88 -47.70
C TYR A 344 27.96 25.69 -48.40
N ASN A 345 27.97 25.71 -49.73
CA ASN A 345 29.21 25.73 -50.52
C ASN A 345 29.84 27.14 -50.54
N GLY A 346 31.00 27.30 -51.19
CA GLY A 346 31.69 28.59 -51.33
C GLY A 346 30.90 29.68 -52.08
N ALA A 347 29.85 29.31 -52.82
CA ALA A 347 28.92 30.25 -53.48
C ALA A 347 27.72 30.63 -52.59
N GLY A 348 27.66 30.15 -51.33
CA GLY A 348 26.55 30.40 -50.41
C GLY A 348 25.28 29.59 -50.72
N GLN A 349 25.35 28.60 -51.62
CA GLN A 349 24.22 27.73 -51.94
C GLN A 349 24.11 26.58 -50.93
N SER A 350 22.90 26.31 -50.44
CA SER A 350 22.63 25.18 -49.53
C SER A 350 22.70 23.86 -50.29
N VAL A 351 23.73 23.05 -50.03
CA VAL A 351 23.99 21.77 -50.70
C VAL A 351 23.54 20.55 -49.90
N PHE A 352 23.22 20.74 -48.62
CA PHE A 352 22.70 19.69 -47.75
C PHE A 352 21.80 20.29 -46.68
N THR A 353 20.68 19.64 -46.37
CA THR A 353 19.76 20.03 -45.29
C THR A 353 19.32 18.80 -44.52
N ARG A 354 19.25 18.90 -43.19
CA ARG A 354 18.76 17.83 -42.31
C ARG A 354 18.07 18.43 -41.09
N THR A 355 16.95 17.85 -40.67
CA THR A 355 16.37 18.13 -39.34
C THR A 355 16.98 17.19 -38.31
N LEU A 356 17.52 17.75 -37.23
CA LEU A 356 18.10 17.03 -36.09
C LEU A 356 17.15 17.14 -34.90
N GLN A 357 16.71 16.00 -34.36
CA GLN A 357 15.94 15.97 -33.11
C GLN A 357 16.91 15.88 -31.94
N HIS A 358 17.01 16.94 -31.13
CA HIS A 358 17.88 16.99 -29.96
C HIS A 358 17.09 16.80 -28.66
N ASN A 359 17.58 15.95 -27.77
CA ASN A 359 16.93 15.67 -26.48
C ASN A 359 17.21 16.73 -25.41
N GLY A 360 18.08 17.70 -25.71
CA GLY A 360 18.50 18.76 -24.80
C GLY A 360 19.77 18.40 -24.02
N GLY A 361 20.51 19.42 -23.58
CA GLY A 361 21.80 19.26 -22.92
C GLY A 361 22.95 19.13 -23.92
N SER A 362 24.01 18.43 -23.51
CA SER A 362 25.21 18.22 -24.31
C SER A 362 25.24 16.79 -24.86
N SER A 363 25.51 16.63 -26.16
CA SER A 363 25.62 15.34 -26.83
C SER A 363 26.63 15.39 -27.98
N LEU A 364 27.04 14.21 -28.45
CA LEU A 364 27.86 14.07 -29.65
C LEU A 364 27.00 13.38 -30.72
N GLU A 365 26.64 14.12 -31.77
CA GLU A 365 25.72 13.64 -32.81
C GLU A 365 26.48 13.26 -34.09
N PRO A 366 26.41 12.00 -34.56
CA PRO A 366 26.99 11.63 -35.84
C PRO A 366 26.20 12.21 -37.01
N LEU A 367 26.94 12.82 -37.95
CA LEU A 367 26.43 13.40 -39.19
C LEU A 367 27.09 12.74 -40.41
N PRO A 368 26.42 11.74 -41.01
CA PRO A 368 26.82 11.25 -42.33
C PRO A 368 26.58 12.33 -43.38
N LEU A 369 27.54 12.48 -44.29
CA LEU A 369 27.50 13.43 -45.39
C LEU A 369 27.09 12.72 -46.69
N PRO A 370 26.28 13.35 -47.57
CA PRO A 370 25.95 12.79 -48.87
C PRO A 370 27.17 12.53 -49.74
N ALA A 371 27.15 11.44 -50.51
CA ALA A 371 28.22 11.08 -51.43
C ALA A 371 28.44 12.09 -52.56
N THR A 372 27.44 12.94 -52.83
CA THR A 372 27.42 13.96 -53.89
C THR A 372 28.17 15.24 -53.51
N LEU A 373 28.59 15.41 -52.26
CA LEU A 373 29.39 16.56 -51.87
C LEU A 373 30.81 16.42 -52.42
N ALA A 374 31.24 17.43 -53.18
CA ALA A 374 32.61 17.54 -53.66
C ALA A 374 33.58 17.86 -52.51
N ARG A 375 34.86 17.67 -52.78
CA ARG A 375 35.92 18.13 -51.88
C ARG A 375 35.97 19.65 -51.89
N GLY A 376 36.15 20.28 -50.72
CA GLY A 376 36.16 21.72 -50.62
C GLY A 376 35.78 22.26 -49.25
N ALA A 377 35.75 23.60 -49.14
CA ALA A 377 35.32 24.30 -47.95
C ALA A 377 33.80 24.49 -47.94
N TYR A 378 33.19 24.25 -46.77
CA TYR A 378 31.76 24.40 -46.53
C TYR A 378 31.50 25.13 -45.22
N THR A 379 30.36 25.80 -45.16
CA THR A 379 29.85 26.41 -43.93
C THR A 379 28.69 25.57 -43.41
N LEU A 380 28.86 24.98 -42.24
CA LEU A 380 27.80 24.29 -41.49
C LEU A 380 27.04 25.28 -40.64
N GLN A 381 25.72 25.26 -40.77
CA GLN A 381 24.80 26.08 -39.99
C GLN A 381 23.79 25.19 -39.28
N LEU A 382 23.56 25.46 -37.99
CA LEU A 382 22.51 24.83 -37.18
C LEU A 382 21.59 25.92 -36.61
N THR A 383 20.29 25.83 -36.84
CA THR A 383 19.30 26.83 -36.37
C THR A 383 18.11 26.23 -35.64
N LYS A 384 17.56 26.97 -34.67
CA LYS A 384 16.27 26.72 -34.00
C LYS A 384 15.73 28.05 -33.49
N GLY A 385 14.60 28.52 -34.06
CA GLY A 385 14.11 29.87 -33.80
C GLY A 385 15.18 30.91 -34.12
N ASP A 386 15.47 31.80 -33.17
CA ASP A 386 16.50 32.84 -33.29
C ASP A 386 17.94 32.34 -33.03
N GLN A 387 18.11 31.12 -32.51
CA GLN A 387 19.43 30.54 -32.26
C GLN A 387 20.08 30.11 -33.57
N ARG A 388 21.32 30.56 -33.81
CA ARG A 388 22.13 30.20 -34.99
C ARG A 388 23.58 29.92 -34.60
N PHE A 389 24.04 28.72 -34.95
CA PHE A 389 25.44 28.31 -34.80
C PHE A 389 26.06 28.09 -36.17
N THR A 390 27.30 28.53 -36.36
CA THR A 390 28.00 28.43 -37.66
C THR A 390 29.41 27.89 -37.45
N ASN A 391 29.82 26.92 -38.26
CA ASN A 391 31.17 26.34 -38.25
C ASN A 391 31.68 26.17 -39.69
N SER A 392 32.96 26.44 -39.90
CA SER A 392 33.63 26.13 -41.17
C SER A 392 34.16 24.70 -41.14
N ILE A 393 33.93 23.95 -42.21
CA ILE A 393 34.42 22.58 -42.38
C ILE A 393 35.12 22.43 -43.74
N ILE A 394 36.10 21.54 -43.81
CA ILE A 394 36.81 21.20 -45.05
C ILE A 394 36.62 19.70 -45.29
N ILE A 395 36.08 19.34 -46.45
CA ILE A 395 35.91 17.95 -46.89
C ILE A 395 37.06 17.59 -47.84
N GLN A 396 37.82 16.53 -47.51
CA GLN A 396 39.06 16.16 -48.20
C GLN A 396 38.96 15.03 -49.21
#